data_AF-A0A533SQ87-F1
#
_entry.id   AF-A0A533SQ87-F1
#
_cell.length_a   1.000
_cell.length_b   1.000
_cell.length_c   1.000
_cell.angle_alpha   90.00
_cell.angle_beta   90.00
_cell.angle_gamma   90.00
#
_symmetry.space_group_name_H-M   'P 1'
#
loop_
_entity.id
_entity.type
_entity.pdbx_description
1 polymer ?
#
loop_
_entity_poly.entity_id
_entity_poly.type
_entity_poly.pdbx_seq_one_letter_code
_entity_poly.pdbx_strand_id
1 'polypeptide(L)'
;MAGVAAAKKIFEILDTPETDARSQSRSIHRSTVEDTSWVEQPVCFEGVTYHYPGRDEPVLKDISFCIQPGEMIALVGRSGAGKSTLAHLLLGFIQPTGGKIRAGRQRMQDLPVEAWRENIAWVGQQPVLFQASLLENMRIAKSSASLEEIQHAAERAGFAEVVAALPQGWATQIGEGGARLSGGQ
;
A
#
# COMPACT_ATOMS: atom_id res chain seq x y z
N MET A 1 -0.78 -34.95 -24.06
CA MET A 1 0.27 -33.90 -24.01
C MET A 1 -0.21 -32.55 -23.46
N ALA A 2 -1.45 -32.10 -23.71
CA ALA A 2 -1.95 -30.83 -23.17
C ALA A 2 -2.04 -30.76 -21.62
N GLY A 3 -2.40 -31.86 -20.95
CA GLY A 3 -2.52 -31.90 -19.48
C GLY A 3 -1.21 -31.68 -18.73
N VAL A 4 -0.09 -32.17 -19.26
CA VAL A 4 1.25 -32.00 -18.65
C VAL A 4 1.73 -30.54 -18.77
N ALA A 5 1.43 -29.88 -19.90
CA ALA A 5 1.76 -28.47 -20.10
C ALA A 5 0.94 -27.55 -19.18
N ALA A 6 -0.35 -27.86 -18.95
CA ALA A 6 -1.19 -27.14 -18.00
C ALA A 6 -0.70 -27.34 -16.55
N ALA A 7 -0.39 -28.57 -16.16
CA ALA A 7 0.17 -28.88 -14.84
C ALA A 7 1.48 -28.12 -14.59
N LYS A 8 2.37 -28.07 -15.58
CA LYS A 8 3.65 -27.33 -15.46
C LYS A 8 3.43 -25.84 -15.14
N LYS A 9 2.48 -25.17 -15.81
CA LYS A 9 2.16 -23.75 -15.52
C LYS A 9 1.58 -23.55 -14.13
N ILE A 10 0.77 -24.51 -13.65
CA ILE A 10 0.23 -24.47 -12.28
C ILE A 10 1.38 -24.59 -11.28
N PHE A 11 2.29 -25.55 -11.47
CA PHE A 11 3.46 -25.71 -10.60
C PHE A 11 4.41 -24.51 -10.67
N GLU A 12 4.62 -23.89 -11.84
CA GLU A 12 5.39 -22.64 -11.95
C GLU A 12 4.84 -21.52 -11.06
N ILE A 13 3.51 -21.39 -10.94
CA ILE A 13 2.87 -20.41 -10.05
C ILE A 13 2.99 -20.86 -8.59
N LEU A 14 2.71 -22.13 -8.29
CA LEU A 14 2.75 -22.65 -6.92
C LEU A 14 4.16 -22.68 -6.32
N ASP A 15 5.17 -22.90 -7.15
CA ASP A 15 6.58 -22.94 -6.77
C ASP A 15 7.23 -21.55 -6.82
N THR A 16 6.49 -20.51 -7.20
CA THR A 16 7.00 -19.14 -7.17
C THR A 16 7.32 -18.77 -5.72
N PRO A 17 8.58 -18.46 -5.39
CA PRO A 17 8.94 -18.12 -4.02
C PRO A 17 8.20 -16.86 -3.59
N GLU A 18 7.70 -16.85 -2.35
CA GLU A 18 7.01 -15.70 -1.77
C GLU A 18 7.99 -14.51 -1.64
N THR A 19 7.95 -13.59 -2.59
CA THR A 19 8.82 -12.40 -2.64
C THR A 19 8.44 -11.31 -1.64
N ASP A 20 7.28 -11.43 -0.99
CA ASP A 20 6.71 -10.41 -0.12
C ASP A 20 7.26 -10.53 1.31
N ALA A 21 7.30 -9.41 2.05
CA ALA A 21 7.75 -9.37 3.45
C ALA A 21 7.00 -10.36 4.38
N ARG A 22 5.84 -10.87 3.92
CA ARG A 22 5.06 -11.94 4.55
C ARG A 22 5.83 -13.24 4.75
N SER A 23 6.76 -13.59 3.85
CA SER A 23 7.51 -14.85 3.95
C SER A 23 8.51 -14.84 5.12
N GLN A 24 9.05 -13.68 5.48
CA GLN A 24 9.87 -13.51 6.70
C GLN A 24 9.02 -13.42 7.96
N SER A 25 7.80 -12.89 7.84
CA SER A 25 6.86 -12.74 8.96
C SER A 25 6.28 -14.07 9.47
N ARG A 26 6.23 -15.14 8.65
CA ARG A 26 5.76 -16.48 9.12
C ARG A 26 6.62 -17.10 10.22
N SER A 27 7.89 -16.73 10.32
CA SER A 27 8.80 -17.22 11.38
C SER A 27 8.74 -16.38 12.66
N ILE A 28 8.18 -15.18 12.57
CA ILE A 28 7.86 -14.38 13.74
C ILE A 28 6.49 -14.88 14.17
N HIS A 29 6.47 -15.64 15.27
CA HIS A 29 5.23 -16.03 15.93
C HIS A 29 4.22 -14.87 15.88
N ARG A 30 2.95 -15.22 15.78
CA ARG A 30 1.78 -14.37 16.06
C ARG A 30 1.84 -13.85 17.52
N SER A 31 2.95 -13.26 17.94
CA SER A 31 3.04 -12.37 19.08
C SER A 31 2.14 -11.22 18.71
N THR A 32 1.04 -11.13 19.44
CA THR A 32 0.25 -9.93 19.61
C THR A 32 1.08 -8.68 19.31
N VAL A 33 0.67 -7.94 18.27
CA VAL A 33 1.17 -6.61 17.98
C VAL A 33 0.65 -5.71 19.10
N GLU A 34 1.31 -5.77 20.27
CA GLU A 34 1.03 -4.87 21.39
C GLU A 34 1.93 -3.64 21.34
N ASP A 35 3.08 -3.73 20.67
CA ASP A 35 3.99 -2.59 20.52
C ASP A 35 3.68 -1.78 19.25
N THR A 36 2.75 -0.84 19.36
CA THR A 36 2.48 0.21 18.37
C THR A 36 3.24 1.50 18.67
N SER A 37 4.22 1.48 19.57
CA SER A 37 4.95 2.70 19.99
C SER A 37 5.71 3.39 18.85
N TRP A 38 5.96 2.65 17.76
CA TRP A 38 6.62 3.13 16.55
C TRP A 38 5.73 4.01 15.66
N VAL A 39 4.40 3.96 15.80
CA VAL A 39 3.46 4.69 14.92
C VAL A 39 3.62 6.20 15.02
N GLU A 40 3.89 6.71 16.23
CA GLU A 40 4.12 8.13 16.49
C GLU A 40 5.60 8.53 16.35
N GLN A 41 6.45 7.66 15.80
CA GLN A 41 7.86 7.93 15.64
C GLN A 41 8.18 8.45 14.24
N PRO A 42 9.30 9.19 14.09
CA PRO A 42 9.78 9.57 12.77
C PRO A 42 10.09 8.35 11.91
N VAL A 43 9.69 8.41 10.64
CA VAL A 43 10.02 7.40 9.63
C VAL A 43 11.31 7.84 8.94
N CYS A 44 12.38 7.06 9.09
CA CYS A 44 13.70 7.39 8.57
C CYS A 44 14.17 6.39 7.53
N PHE A 45 14.63 6.91 6.40
CA PHE A 45 15.42 6.22 5.40
C PHE A 45 16.90 6.44 5.73
N GLU A 46 17.68 5.36 5.80
CA GLU A 46 19.10 5.41 6.16
C GLU A 46 19.93 4.64 5.13
N GLY A 47 20.64 5.40 4.28
CA GLY A 47 21.50 4.86 3.22
C GLY A 47 20.76 3.98 2.22
N VAL A 48 19.47 4.25 1.98
CA VAL A 48 18.59 3.37 1.21
C VAL A 48 19.01 3.34 -0.25
N THR A 49 19.33 2.14 -0.72
CA THR A 49 19.73 1.84 -2.09
C THR A 49 18.85 0.74 -2.65
N TYR A 50 18.37 0.89 -3.89
CA TYR A 50 17.54 -0.12 -4.53
C TYR A 50 17.90 -0.36 -6.00
N HIS A 51 18.03 -1.64 -6.35
CA HIS A 51 18.24 -2.14 -7.71
C HIS A 51 17.08 -3.06 -8.10
N TYR A 52 16.50 -2.83 -9.27
CA TYR A 52 15.57 -3.80 -9.85
C TYR A 52 16.36 -4.98 -10.42
N PRO A 53 15.86 -6.23 -10.30
CA PRO A 53 16.46 -7.38 -10.95
C PRO A 53 16.68 -7.12 -12.45
N GLY A 54 17.89 -7.42 -12.95
CA GLY A 54 18.25 -7.24 -14.35
C GLY A 54 18.63 -5.81 -14.76
N ARG A 55 18.83 -4.89 -13.80
CA ARG A 55 19.44 -3.58 -14.06
C ARG A 55 20.83 -3.50 -13.45
N ASP A 56 21.76 -2.92 -14.21
CA ASP A 56 23.13 -2.68 -13.74
C ASP A 56 23.23 -1.52 -12.76
N GLU A 57 22.40 -0.48 -12.95
CA GLU A 57 22.44 0.73 -12.12
C GLU A 57 21.30 0.77 -11.07
N PRO A 58 21.58 1.30 -9.86
CA PRO A 58 20.55 1.52 -8.86
C PRO A 58 19.55 2.58 -9.31
N VAL A 59 18.26 2.34 -9.06
CA VAL A 59 17.22 3.36 -9.23
C VAL A 59 17.21 4.36 -8.07
N LEU A 60 17.61 3.92 -6.87
CA LEU A 60 17.83 4.76 -5.71
C LEU A 60 19.21 4.47 -5.16
N LYS A 61 19.99 5.51 -4.83
CA LYS A 61 21.36 5.38 -4.35
C LYS A 61 21.56 6.24 -3.10
N ASP A 62 21.89 5.58 -2.00
CA ASP A 62 22.27 6.20 -0.72
C ASP A 62 21.29 7.28 -0.22
N ILE A 63 20.00 6.98 -0.29
CA ILE A 63 18.95 7.93 0.11
C ILE A 63 18.80 7.95 1.63
N SER A 64 18.99 9.13 2.23
CA SER A 64 18.86 9.33 3.68
C SER A 64 18.03 10.56 4.01
N PHE A 65 16.92 10.38 4.73
CA PHE A 65 16.07 11.46 5.26
C PHE A 65 15.13 10.90 6.33
N CYS A 66 14.50 11.78 7.12
CA CYS A 66 13.47 11.41 8.08
C CYS A 66 12.22 12.26 7.87
N ILE A 67 11.06 11.64 8.09
CA ILE A 67 9.74 12.27 8.10
C ILE A 67 9.26 12.33 9.55
N GLN A 68 9.08 13.53 10.09
CA GLN A 68 8.58 13.72 11.46
C GLN A 68 7.05 13.50 11.52
N PRO A 69 6.51 13.12 12.69
CA PRO A 69 5.07 13.09 12.90
C PRO A 69 4.42 14.44 12.57
N GLY A 70 3.39 14.41 11.73
CA GLY A 70 2.70 15.62 11.26
C GLY A 70 3.43 16.40 10.15
N GLU A 71 4.62 15.97 9.73
CA GLU A 71 5.34 16.59 8.63
C GLU A 71 4.74 16.21 7.28
N MET A 72 4.62 17.21 6.39
CA MET A 72 4.25 17.00 5.00
C MET A 72 5.47 17.16 4.11
N ILE A 73 5.83 16.11 3.38
CA ILE A 73 6.95 16.11 2.44
C ILE A 73 6.43 15.97 1.02
N ALA A 74 6.94 16.83 0.13
CA ALA A 74 6.72 16.73 -1.31
C ALA A 74 7.94 16.07 -1.99
N LEU A 75 7.74 14.90 -2.58
CA LEU A 75 8.77 14.23 -3.38
C LEU A 75 8.62 14.63 -4.87
N VAL A 76 9.51 15.49 -5.35
CA VAL A 76 9.48 16.03 -6.72
C VAL A 76 10.67 15.55 -7.54
N GLY A 77 10.48 15.41 -8.85
CA GLY A 77 11.54 15.00 -9.76
C GLY A 77 11.00 14.47 -11.08
N ARG A 78 11.87 14.34 -12.09
CA ARG A 78 11.53 13.86 -13.43
C ARG A 78 10.89 12.46 -13.39
N SER A 79 10.14 12.10 -14.43
CA SER A 79 9.70 10.71 -14.61
C SER A 79 10.90 9.77 -14.61
N GLY A 80 10.78 8.61 -13.96
CA GLY A 80 11.87 7.65 -13.83
C GLY A 80 12.89 7.93 -12.71
N ALA A 81 12.81 9.07 -12.01
CA ALA A 81 13.75 9.41 -10.92
C ALA A 81 13.62 8.56 -9.63
N GLY A 82 12.85 7.47 -9.64
CA GLY A 82 12.72 6.56 -8.49
C GLY A 82 11.65 6.94 -7.46
N LYS A 83 10.80 7.95 -7.72
CA LYS A 83 9.75 8.39 -6.78
C LYS A 83 8.79 7.26 -6.36
N SER A 84 8.24 6.55 -7.35
CA SER A 84 7.35 5.41 -7.10
C SER A 84 8.10 4.25 -6.43
N THR A 85 9.38 4.04 -6.77
CA THR A 85 10.23 3.04 -6.09
C THR A 85 10.36 3.36 -4.60
N LEU A 86 10.54 4.63 -4.24
CA LEU A 86 10.65 5.05 -2.85
C LEU A 86 9.33 4.84 -2.09
N ALA A 87 8.19 5.14 -2.72
CA ALA A 87 6.88 4.82 -2.17
C ALA A 87 6.66 3.30 -1.99
N HIS A 88 7.06 2.49 -2.97
CA HIS A 88 6.95 1.03 -2.89
C HIS A 88 7.83 0.43 -1.78
N LEU A 89 9.01 1.00 -1.55
CA LEU A 89 9.84 0.64 -0.39
C LEU A 89 9.14 0.99 0.92
N LEU A 90 8.56 2.19 1.03
CA LEU A 90 7.81 2.59 2.23
C LEU A 90 6.60 1.68 2.49
N LEU A 91 5.91 1.25 1.45
CA LEU A 91 4.76 0.33 1.54
C LEU A 91 5.20 -1.12 1.80
N GLY A 92 6.50 -1.40 1.77
CA GLY A 92 7.05 -2.75 1.91
C GLY A 92 6.68 -3.68 0.76
N PHE A 93 6.35 -3.17 -0.43
CA PHE A 93 6.13 -3.99 -1.64
C PHE A 93 7.44 -4.52 -2.22
N ILE A 94 8.53 -3.81 -1.96
CA ILE A 94 9.89 -4.21 -2.28
C ILE A 94 10.77 -3.91 -1.07
N GLN A 95 11.90 -4.61 -0.98
CA GLN A 95 12.88 -4.41 0.09
C GLN A 95 14.09 -3.65 -0.44
N PRO A 96 14.71 -2.77 0.38
CA PRO A 96 15.93 -2.10 -0.03
C PRO A 96 17.04 -3.12 -0.27
N THR A 97 17.82 -2.93 -1.34
CA THR A 97 19.01 -3.75 -1.62
C THR A 97 20.21 -3.36 -0.75
N GLY A 98 20.17 -2.17 -0.15
CA GLY A 98 21.13 -1.67 0.82
C GLY A 98 20.50 -0.58 1.67
N GLY A 99 21.02 -0.36 2.88
CA GLY A 99 20.43 0.55 3.86
C GLY A 99 19.18 -0.03 4.54
N LYS A 100 18.42 0.83 5.22
CA LYS A 100 17.20 0.41 5.95
C LYS A 100 16.18 1.52 6.11
N ILE A 101 14.95 1.13 6.40
CA ILE A 101 13.83 2.03 6.73
C ILE A 101 13.40 1.69 8.15
N ARG A 102 13.20 2.69 9.00
CA ARG A 102 12.81 2.51 10.41
C ARG A 102 11.75 3.51 10.84
N ALA A 103 10.93 3.11 11.81
CA ALA A 103 10.11 4.02 12.61
C ALA A 103 10.61 3.97 14.05
N GLY A 104 11.18 5.09 14.53
CA GLY A 104 11.86 5.12 15.83
C GLY A 104 13.04 4.13 15.86
N ARG A 105 12.95 3.11 16.73
CA ARG A 105 13.95 2.04 16.86
C ARG A 105 13.61 0.77 16.06
N GLN A 106 12.39 0.64 15.57
CA GLN A 106 11.90 -0.54 14.86
C GLN A 106 12.28 -0.44 13.38
N ARG A 107 12.94 -1.46 12.81
CA ARG A 107 13.13 -1.54 11.36
C ARG A 107 11.84 -2.05 10.73
N MET A 108 11.47 -1.48 9.59
CA MET A 108 10.28 -1.90 8.83
C MET A 108 10.32 -3.41 8.50
N GLN A 109 11.52 -3.96 8.25
CA GLN A 109 11.69 -5.39 7.93
C GLN A 109 11.48 -6.34 9.11
N ASP A 110 11.59 -5.82 10.34
CA ASP A 110 11.41 -6.63 11.56
C ASP A 110 9.95 -6.63 12.03
N LEU A 111 9.11 -5.75 11.47
CA LEU A 111 7.71 -5.64 11.82
C LEU A 111 6.86 -6.58 10.95
N PRO A 112 5.76 -7.15 11.50
CA PRO A 112 4.73 -7.76 10.68
C PRO A 112 4.24 -6.76 9.63
N VAL A 113 4.22 -7.17 8.37
CA VAL A 113 3.91 -6.25 7.27
C VAL A 113 2.48 -5.72 7.36
N GLU A 114 1.56 -6.51 7.90
CA GLU A 114 0.19 -6.10 8.18
C GLU A 114 0.16 -4.94 9.19
N ALA A 115 0.88 -5.07 10.32
CA ALA A 115 0.95 -4.01 11.33
C ALA A 115 1.56 -2.71 10.78
N TRP A 116 2.58 -2.83 9.93
CA TRP A 116 3.16 -1.68 9.24
C TRP A 116 2.14 -0.99 8.32
N ARG A 117 1.49 -1.76 7.46
CA ARG A 117 0.55 -1.25 6.44
C ARG A 117 -0.76 -0.76 7.03
N GLU A 118 -1.22 -1.27 8.17
CA GLU A 118 -2.41 -0.77 8.90
C GLU A 118 -2.30 0.71 9.29
N ASN A 119 -1.07 1.23 9.40
CA ASN A 119 -0.80 2.63 9.75
C ASN A 119 -0.48 3.51 8.53
N ILE A 120 -0.65 3.00 7.31
CA ILE A 120 -0.36 3.73 6.07
C ILE A 120 -1.61 3.76 5.19
N ALA A 121 -2.09 4.98 4.91
CA ALA A 121 -3.06 5.20 3.84
C ALA A 121 -2.31 5.43 2.51
N TRP A 122 -2.65 4.67 1.48
CA TRP A 122 -2.07 4.80 0.14
C TRP A 122 -3.13 5.18 -0.88
N VAL A 123 -2.89 6.27 -1.60
CA VAL A 123 -3.71 6.68 -2.75
C VAL A 123 -2.83 6.59 -3.99
N GLY A 124 -2.98 5.48 -4.71
CA GLY A 124 -2.23 5.22 -5.94
C GLY A 124 -2.68 6.12 -7.10
N GLN A 125 -1.87 6.18 -8.16
CA GLN A 125 -2.21 6.94 -9.36
C GLN A 125 -3.50 6.47 -10.05
N GLN A 126 -3.83 5.19 -9.92
CA GLN A 126 -5.06 4.60 -10.43
C GLN A 126 -5.78 3.91 -9.28
N PRO A 127 -6.89 4.47 -8.76
CA PRO A 127 -7.69 3.80 -7.75
C PRO A 127 -8.34 2.55 -8.34
N VAL A 128 -8.44 1.49 -7.53
CA VAL A 128 -9.14 0.27 -7.89
C VAL A 128 -10.50 0.28 -7.22
N LEU A 129 -11.55 0.19 -8.03
CA LEU A 129 -12.92 0.04 -7.56
C LEU A 129 -13.43 -1.36 -7.92
N PHE A 130 -14.13 -1.96 -6.99
CA PHE A 130 -14.71 -3.29 -7.11
C PHE A 130 -16.16 -3.19 -7.56
N GLN A 131 -16.60 -4.23 -8.25
CA GLN A 131 -17.99 -4.38 -8.67
C GLN A 131 -18.89 -4.67 -7.45
N ALA A 132 -19.25 -3.59 -6.76
CA ALA A 132 -19.98 -3.58 -5.50
C ALA A 132 -20.64 -2.22 -5.30
N SER A 133 -21.44 -2.05 -4.25
CA SER A 133 -21.93 -0.73 -3.87
C SER A 133 -20.79 0.21 -3.49
N LEU A 134 -21.07 1.51 -3.56
CA LEU A 134 -20.15 2.54 -3.09
C LEU A 134 -19.79 2.33 -1.60
N LEU A 135 -20.77 1.97 -0.78
CA LEU A 135 -20.56 1.64 0.64
C LEU A 135 -19.59 0.47 0.84
N GLU A 136 -19.73 -0.59 0.05
CA GLU A 136 -18.85 -1.76 0.12
C GLU A 136 -17.43 -1.41 -0.31
N ASN A 137 -17.26 -0.59 -1.35
CA ASN A 137 -15.95 -0.08 -1.76
C ASN A 137 -15.26 0.74 -0.65
N MET A 138 -16.00 1.59 0.07
CA MET A 138 -15.46 2.34 1.22
C MET A 138 -15.00 1.43 2.36
N ARG A 139 -15.72 0.33 2.60
CA ARG A 139 -15.41 -0.63 3.66
C ARG A 139 -14.22 -1.55 3.37
N ILE A 140 -13.63 -1.48 2.18
CA ILE A 140 -12.43 -2.28 1.85
C ILE A 140 -11.26 -1.89 2.76
N ALA A 141 -11.12 -0.61 3.09
CA ALA A 141 -10.06 -0.13 3.97
C ALA A 141 -10.34 -0.46 5.45
N LYS A 142 -11.61 -0.45 5.86
CA LYS A 142 -12.06 -0.77 7.23
C LYS A 142 -13.43 -1.43 7.18
N SER A 143 -13.46 -2.76 7.23
CA SER A 143 -14.70 -3.55 7.08
C SER A 143 -15.71 -3.28 8.19
N SER A 144 -15.23 -2.89 9.37
CA SER A 144 -16.03 -2.53 10.54
C SER A 144 -16.51 -1.08 10.55
N ALA A 145 -16.19 -0.27 9.53
CA ALA A 145 -16.57 1.14 9.51
C ALA A 145 -18.09 1.33 9.52
N SER A 146 -18.55 2.12 10.47
CA SER A 146 -19.93 2.59 10.56
C SER A 146 -20.27 3.52 9.38
N LEU A 147 -21.57 3.67 9.10
CA LEU A 147 -22.00 4.59 8.04
C LEU A 147 -21.61 6.04 8.36
N GLU A 148 -21.64 6.42 9.64
CA GLU A 148 -21.27 7.75 10.13
C GLU A 148 -19.79 8.05 9.88
N GLU A 149 -18.89 7.10 10.19
CA GLU A 149 -17.45 7.23 9.89
C GLU A 149 -17.20 7.40 8.38
N ILE A 150 -17.94 6.66 7.56
CA ILE A 150 -17.82 6.71 6.10
C ILE A 150 -18.32 8.05 5.55
N GLN A 151 -19.45 8.54 6.05
CA GLN A 151 -19.99 9.86 5.69
C GLN A 151 -19.00 10.97 6.06
N HIS A 152 -18.45 10.92 7.27
CA HIS A 152 -17.45 11.89 7.73
C HIS A 152 -16.17 11.86 6.87
N ALA A 153 -15.69 10.66 6.50
CA ALA A 153 -14.54 10.54 5.60
C ALA A 153 -14.84 11.14 4.20
N ALA A 154 -16.05 10.91 3.68
CA ALA A 154 -16.45 11.44 2.39
C ALA A 154 -16.64 12.97 2.39
N GLU A 155 -17.11 13.56 3.49
CA GLU A 155 -17.14 15.02 3.68
C GLU A 155 -15.72 15.60 3.61
N ARG A 156 -14.78 15.02 4.36
CA ARG A 156 -13.38 15.47 4.36
C ARG A 156 -12.69 15.30 3.02
N ALA A 157 -13.10 14.32 2.22
CA ALA A 157 -12.59 14.08 0.88
C ALA A 157 -13.27 14.94 -0.20
N GLY A 158 -14.29 15.74 0.15
CA GLY A 158 -15.09 16.51 -0.83
C GLY A 158 -15.99 15.63 -1.71
N PHE A 159 -16.25 14.40 -1.30
CA PHE A 159 -17.02 13.41 -2.05
C PHE A 159 -18.50 13.34 -1.65
N ALA A 160 -18.88 13.95 -0.52
CA ALA A 160 -20.25 13.90 0.01
C ALA A 160 -21.31 14.41 -0.98
N GLU A 161 -21.04 15.51 -1.70
CA GLU A 161 -21.94 16.07 -2.71
C GLU A 161 -22.15 15.12 -3.89
N VAL A 162 -21.09 14.40 -4.29
CA VAL A 162 -21.16 13.38 -5.34
C VAL A 162 -22.09 12.26 -4.91
N VAL A 163 -21.96 11.77 -3.68
CA VAL A 163 -22.84 10.71 -3.15
C VAL A 163 -24.29 11.17 -3.11
N ALA A 164 -24.56 12.41 -2.68
CA ALA A 164 -25.91 12.96 -2.60
C ALA A 164 -26.57 13.10 -3.99
N ALA A 165 -25.78 13.33 -5.04
CA ALA A 165 -26.26 13.43 -6.42
C ALA A 165 -26.55 12.05 -7.06
N LEU A 166 -26.04 10.95 -6.50
CA LEU A 166 -26.28 9.61 -7.03
C LEU A 166 -27.70 9.13 -6.68
N PRO A 167 -28.47 8.56 -7.64
CA PRO A 167 -29.86 8.14 -7.41
C PRO A 167 -30.07 7.16 -6.24
N GLN A 168 -29.05 6.38 -5.89
CA GLN A 168 -29.10 5.38 -4.82
C GLN A 168 -28.11 5.71 -3.69
N GLY A 169 -27.48 6.89 -3.70
CA GLY A 169 -26.47 7.30 -2.73
C GLY A 169 -25.41 6.23 -2.49
N TRP A 170 -25.22 5.84 -1.24
CA TRP A 170 -24.29 4.78 -0.81
C TRP A 170 -24.57 3.39 -1.38
N ALA A 171 -25.82 3.09 -1.74
CA ALA A 171 -26.19 1.82 -2.33
C ALA A 171 -25.91 1.74 -3.85
N THR A 172 -25.48 2.86 -4.45
CA THR A 172 -25.16 2.93 -5.87
C THR A 172 -24.11 1.89 -6.23
N GLN A 173 -24.47 1.02 -7.18
CA GLN A 173 -23.59 -0.01 -7.71
C GLN A 173 -22.52 0.62 -8.60
N ILE A 174 -21.26 0.30 -8.30
CA ILE A 174 -20.08 0.68 -9.06
C ILE A 174 -19.74 -0.49 -9.98
N GLY A 175 -19.63 -0.24 -11.29
CA GLY A 175 -19.19 -1.23 -12.28
C GLY A 175 -17.67 -1.38 -12.32
N GLU A 176 -17.15 -2.36 -13.07
CA GLU A 176 -15.71 -2.50 -13.31
C GLU A 176 -15.08 -1.16 -13.74
N GLY A 177 -13.98 -0.78 -13.09
CA GLY A 177 -13.24 0.45 -13.42
C GLY A 177 -13.97 1.76 -13.09
N GLY A 178 -15.06 1.74 -12.31
CA GLY A 178 -15.72 2.96 -11.86
C GLY A 178 -16.60 3.63 -12.92
N ALA A 179 -17.18 2.88 -13.87
CA ALA A 179 -17.93 3.38 -15.03
C ALA A 179 -19.09 4.39 -14.77
N ARG A 180 -19.38 4.75 -13.52
CA ARG A 180 -20.36 5.78 -13.11
C ARG A 180 -19.73 7.00 -12.44
N LEU A 181 -18.41 7.04 -12.30
CA LEU A 181 -17.64 8.10 -11.68
C LEU A 181 -16.68 8.71 -12.71
N SER A 182 -16.48 10.03 -12.65
CA SER A 182 -15.41 10.69 -13.38
C SER A 182 -14.04 10.30 -12.79
N GLY A 183 -12.94 10.51 -13.52
CA GLY A 183 -11.60 10.20 -12.98
C GLY A 183 -11.18 11.01 -11.74
N GLY A 184 -11.89 12.10 -11.41
CA GLY A 184 -11.69 12.86 -10.17
C GLY A 184 -12.69 12.55 -9.06
N GLN A 185 -13.64 11.64 -9.31
CA GLN A 185 -14.62 11.12 -8.35
C GLN A 185 -14.20 9.72 -7.92
#